data_AF-A0A530BQ57-F1
#
_entry.id   AF-A0A530BQ57-F1
#
_cell.length_a   1.000
_cell.length_b   1.000
_cell.length_c   1.000
_cell.angle_alpha   90.00
_cell.angle_beta   90.00
_cell.angle_gamma   90.00
#
_symmetry.space_group_name_H-M   'P 1'
#
loop_
_entity.id
_entity.type
_entity.pdbx_description
1 polymer ?
#
loop_
_entity_poly.entity_id
_entity_poly.type
_entity_poly.pdbx_seq_one_letter_code
_entity_poly.pdbx_strand_id
1 'polypeptide(L)' 'IQRRSSASSFTDIKEMTMSIDQHIEELRAELRNAVDADERRWIKEELAMALAEREAIWAEQESLFSSDPPF' A
#
# COMPACT_ATOMS: atom_id res chain seq x y z
N ILE A 1 -29.88 -5.23 -12.83
CA ILE A 1 -28.57 -4.59 -13.08
C ILE A 1 -28.04 -4.14 -11.72
N GLN A 2 -27.37 -5.05 -11.00
CA GLN A 2 -26.75 -4.72 -9.72
C GLN A 2 -25.25 -4.60 -9.98
N ARG A 3 -24.73 -3.41 -9.71
CA ARG A 3 -23.38 -2.96 -10.04
C ARG A 3 -22.37 -3.97 -9.48
N ARG A 4 -21.36 -4.30 -10.30
CA ARG A 4 -20.20 -5.11 -9.90
C ARG A 4 -19.44 -4.34 -8.82
N SER A 5 -19.85 -4.51 -7.57
CA SER A 5 -19.05 -4.18 -6.40
C SER A 5 -18.09 -5.34 -6.13
N SER A 6 -16.94 -5.01 -5.53
CA SER A 6 -15.81 -5.86 -5.14
C SER A 6 -14.63 -5.93 -6.11
N ALA A 7 -14.00 -4.77 -6.37
CA ALA A 7 -12.53 -4.72 -6.40
C ALA A 7 -12.15 -4.09 -5.06
N SER A 8 -11.39 -4.67 -4.14
CA SER A 8 -10.52 -5.83 -4.11
C SER A 8 -10.65 -6.43 -2.70
N SER A 9 -11.09 -7.69 -2.57
CA SER A 9 -11.01 -8.41 -1.29
C SER A 9 -9.68 -9.17 -1.15
N PHE A 10 -8.73 -8.93 -2.07
CA PHE A 10 -7.65 -9.85 -2.44
C PHE A 10 -6.40 -9.08 -2.92
N THR A 11 -5.93 -8.04 -2.22
CA THR A 11 -4.46 -8.03 -1.97
C THR A 11 -4.27 -8.98 -0.80
N ASP A 12 -4.52 -10.25 -1.16
CA ASP A 12 -4.52 -11.40 -0.31
C ASP A 12 -3.21 -11.45 0.40
N ILE A 13 -3.24 -11.31 1.72
CA ILE A 13 -2.24 -11.94 2.57
C ILE A 13 -0.82 -11.37 2.39
N LYS A 14 -0.50 -10.59 1.34
CA LYS A 14 0.80 -10.36 0.70
C LYS A 14 1.92 -9.93 1.69
N GLU A 15 2.59 -10.77 2.45
CA GLU A 15 2.62 -12.23 2.55
C GLU A 15 2.87 -12.57 4.04
N MET A 16 1.80 -13.00 4.72
CA MET A 16 1.56 -13.52 6.07
C MET A 16 2.21 -12.90 7.32
N THR A 17 3.28 -12.09 7.28
CA THR A 17 3.81 -11.41 8.48
C THR A 17 4.55 -10.08 8.25
N MET A 18 4.63 -9.54 7.03
CA MET A 18 5.41 -8.31 6.80
C MET A 18 4.56 -7.04 6.94
N SER A 19 5.08 -6.05 7.68
CA SER A 19 4.49 -4.72 7.77
C SER A 19 4.61 -4.01 6.42
N ILE A 20 3.63 -3.15 6.10
CA ILE A 20 3.65 -2.30 4.91
C ILE A 20 4.93 -1.44 4.83
N ASP A 21 5.45 -1.00 5.99
CA ASP A 21 6.73 -0.27 6.08
C ASP A 21 7.92 -1.15 5.64
N GLN A 22 7.93 -2.42 6.05
CA GLN A 22 9.00 -3.35 5.68
C GLN A 22 8.97 -3.64 4.18
N HIS A 23 7.77 -3.88 3.63
CA HIS A 23 7.62 -4.12 2.20
C HIS A 23 8.09 -2.92 1.36
N ILE A 24 7.81 -1.69 1.81
CA ILE A 24 8.31 -0.46 1.19
C ILE A 24 9.85 -0.42 1.20
N GLU A 25 10.50 -0.80 2.31
CA GLU A 25 11.96 -0.82 2.40
C GLU A 25 12.60 -1.89 1.51
N GLU A 26 11.97 -3.06 1.37
CA GLU A 26 12.39 -4.10 0.43
C GLU A 26 12.32 -3.58 -1.02
N LEU A 27 11.19 -3.00 -1.43
CA LEU A 27 11.02 -2.42 -2.76
C LEU A 27 12.03 -1.29 -3.04
N ARG A 28 12.37 -0.47 -2.04
CA ARG A 28 13.43 0.55 -2.15
C ARG A 28 14.81 -0.07 -2.36
N ALA A 29 15.11 -1.15 -1.64
CA ALA A 29 16.37 -1.87 -1.78
C ALA A 29 16.49 -2.56 -3.15
N GLU A 30 15.42 -3.19 -3.62
CA GLU A 30 15.34 -3.78 -4.96
C GLU A 30 15.48 -2.71 -6.04
N LEU A 31 14.77 -1.58 -5.93
CA LEU A 31 14.85 -0.49 -6.91
C LEU A 31 16.26 0.08 -7.03
N ARG A 32 17.02 0.13 -5.93
CA ARG A 32 18.44 0.57 -5.91
C ARG A 32 19.33 -0.43 -6.65
N ASN A 33 19.01 -1.71 -6.60
CA ASN A 33 19.79 -2.78 -7.21
C ASN A 33 19.33 -3.14 -8.63
N ALA A 34 18.12 -2.75 -9.04
CA ALA A 34 17.55 -3.06 -10.33
C ALA A 34 18.34 -2.37 -11.46
N VAL A 35 18.85 -3.18 -12.37
CA VAL A 35 19.68 -2.74 -13.51
C VAL A 35 18.81 -2.53 -14.75
N ASP A 36 17.78 -3.34 -14.91
CA ASP A 36 16.89 -3.31 -16.05
C ASP A 36 15.84 -2.19 -15.94
N ALA A 37 15.52 -1.54 -17.06
CA ALA A 37 14.61 -0.41 -17.08
C ALA A 37 13.15 -0.83 -16.84
N ASP A 38 12.75 -2.01 -17.32
CA ASP A 38 11.41 -2.54 -17.16
C ASP A 38 11.23 -3.05 -15.72
N GLU A 39 12.22 -3.77 -15.19
CA GLU A 39 12.26 -4.18 -13.78
C GLU A 39 12.14 -2.96 -12.84
N ARG A 40 12.94 -1.91 -13.07
CA ARG A 40 12.83 -0.65 -12.31
C ARG A 40 11.46 -0.01 -12.42
N ARG A 41 10.80 -0.07 -13.58
CA ARG A 41 9.47 0.48 -13.77
C ARG A 41 8.44 -0.31 -12.97
N TRP A 42 8.51 -1.63 -13.00
CA TRP A 42 7.59 -2.50 -12.27
C TRP A 42 7.74 -2.32 -10.75
N ILE A 43 8.97 -2.30 -10.24
CA ILE A 43 9.24 -2.06 -8.81
C ILE A 43 8.72 -0.68 -8.37
N LYS A 44 8.85 0.35 -9.22
CA LYS A 44 8.30 1.69 -8.92
C LYS A 44 6.77 1.70 -8.85
N GLU A 45 6.11 0.95 -9.73
CA GLU A 45 4.65 0.84 -9.73
C GLU A 45 4.17 0.14 -8.45
N GLU A 46 4.81 -0.95 -8.03
CA GLU A 46 4.49 -1.62 -6.75
C GLU A 46 4.78 -0.70 -5.56
N LEU A 47 5.93 -0.01 -5.56
CA LEU A 47 6.30 0.94 -4.49
C LEU A 47 5.29 2.08 -4.36
N ALA A 48 4.78 2.60 -5.48
CA ALA A 48 3.77 3.65 -5.47
C ALA A 48 2.44 3.15 -4.87
N MET A 49 2.05 1.91 -5.18
CA MET A 49 0.85 1.30 -4.59
C MET A 49 1.01 1.09 -3.08
N ALA A 50 2.14 0.54 -2.63
CA ALA A 50 2.40 0.31 -1.21
C ALA A 50 2.44 1.62 -0.40
N LEU A 51 3.00 2.70 -0.97
CA LEU A 51 2.97 4.03 -0.34
C LEU A 51 1.55 4.58 -0.24
N ALA A 52 0.74 4.46 -1.30
CA ALA A 52 -0.64 4.94 -1.29
C ALA A 52 -1.50 4.18 -0.26
N GLU A 53 -1.29 2.87 -0.12
CA GLU A 53 -1.97 2.06 0.88
C GLU A 53 -1.57 2.47 2.32
N ARG A 54 -0.27 2.72 2.56
CA ARG A 54 0.20 3.23 3.86
C ARG A 54 -0.44 4.57 4.25
N GLU A 55 -0.50 5.50 3.29
CA GLU A 55 -1.15 6.79 3.51
C GLU A 55 -2.67 6.63 3.78
N ALA A 56 -3.34 5.69 3.11
CA ALA A 56 -4.74 5.39 3.37
C ALA A 56 -4.95 4.85 4.80
N ILE A 57 -4.09 3.93 5.25
CA ILE A 57 -4.12 3.42 6.64
C ILE A 57 -3.93 4.57 7.64
N TRP A 58 -2.97 5.46 7.39
CA TRP A 58 -2.72 6.61 8.27
C TRP A 58 -3.90 7.59 8.29
N ALA A 59 -4.50 7.88 7.14
CA ALA A 59 -5.67 8.75 7.03
C ALA A 59 -6.91 8.16 7.74
N GLU A 60 -7.13 6.85 7.63
CA GLU A 60 -8.18 6.15 8.38
C GLU A 60 -7.95 6.23 9.89
N GLN A 61 -6.71 6.05 10.34
CA GLN A 61 -6.35 6.19 11.75
C GLN A 61 -6.59 7.62 12.25
N GLU A 62 -6.10 8.64 11.54
CA GLU A 62 -6.30 10.04 11.90
C GLU A 62 -7.79 10.40 11.98
N SER A 63 -8.61 9.91 11.04
CA SER A 63 -10.06 10.12 11.06
C SER A 63 -10.74 9.49 12.29
N LEU A 64 -10.24 8.35 12.80
CA LEU A 64 -10.76 7.73 14.01
C LEU A 64 -10.40 8.52 15.27
N PHE A 65 -9.18 9.08 15.33
CA PHE A 65 -8.72 9.88 16.47
C PHE A 65 -9.30 11.30 16.51
N SER A 66 -9.61 11.89 15.35
CA SER A 66 -10.15 13.24 15.22
C SER A 66 -11.65 13.37 15.50
N SER A 67 -12.33 12.30 15.92
CA SER A 67 -13.76 12.35 16.26
C SER A 67 -13.99 12.98 17.64
N ASP A 68 -13.75 14.29 17.76
CA ASP A 68 -14.04 15.06 18.96
C ASP A 68 -15.55 14.95 19.29
N PRO A 69 -15.94 14.65 20.54
CA PRO A 69 -17.34 14.63 20.93
C PRO A 69 -17.92 16.05 20.81
N PRO A 70 -19.14 16.22 20.25
CA PRO A 70 -19.80 17.51 20.35
C PRO A 70 -20.06 17.77 21.84
N PHE A 71 -19.60 18.93 22.30
CA PHE A 71 -19.90 19.51 23.61
C PHE A 71 -21.39 19.46 23.97
#